data_AF-A0AA96HJN1-F1
#
_entry.id   AF-A0AA96HJN1-F1
#
_cell.length_a   1.000
_cell.length_b   1.000
_cell.length_c   1.000
_cell.angle_alpha   90.00
_cell.angle_beta   90.00
_cell.angle_gamma   90.00
#
_symmetry.space_group_name_H-M   'P 1'
#
loop_
_entity.id
_entity.type
_entity.pdbx_description
1 polymer ?
#
loop_
_entity_poly.entity_id
_entity_poly.type
_entity_poly.pdbx_seq_one_letter_code
_entity_poly.pdbx_strand_id
1 'polypeptide(L)'
;MATIRRELDGQQRLLRPYHSFGRSVDTNHTLIEGVGCSRNHAIVAWDGEHWKIKDLSTNGTWLNKKKLVPGVFSLLTGGDRIQFGENGNQETWRMVDLDAPVSCLMPVVEGLPTISLFDVEVLPIQSHSIVVYLSDNGEWMCESDDEIRALRTGDQVGVHDTLWEFVEGCPSSATIDMKTIHSSKNIQCIFDVNRNEEHVSLTLIVNGKQFDMGERAHHYLLLLLARQRLDDRRRGLCELDQGWMKKDILIQSLRMKEQHINIHIYRFRKQVAEKLPKEASLRPLIERRPGEIRLAYSELVIQGGFSFHQVPA
;
A
#
# COMPACT_ATOMS: atom_id res chain seq x y z
N MET A 1 -8.21 2.93 -3.52
CA MET A 1 -8.16 2.97 -5.00
C MET A 1 -9.58 3.09 -5.53
N ALA A 2 -9.78 3.71 -6.70
CA ALA A 2 -11.11 3.81 -7.28
C ALA A 2 -11.68 2.47 -7.74
N THR A 3 -12.99 2.32 -7.55
CA THR A 3 -13.75 1.12 -7.87
C THR A 3 -14.96 1.50 -8.70
N ILE A 4 -15.27 0.71 -9.71
CA ILE A 4 -16.51 0.77 -10.46
C ILE A 4 -17.35 -0.47 -10.22
N ARG A 5 -18.67 -0.31 -10.28
CA ARG A 5 -19.63 -1.40 -10.11
C ARG A 5 -20.61 -1.44 -11.27
N ARG A 6 -20.71 -2.58 -11.94
CA ARG A 6 -21.72 -2.83 -12.97
C ARG A 6 -23.09 -2.88 -12.32
N GLU A 7 -24.06 -2.17 -12.88
CA GLU A 7 -25.39 -2.07 -12.29
C GLU A 7 -26.26 -3.32 -12.53
N LEU A 8 -25.91 -4.14 -13.52
CA LEU A 8 -26.69 -5.34 -13.89
C LEU A 8 -26.58 -6.47 -12.84
N ASP A 9 -25.36 -6.79 -12.43
CA ASP A 9 -25.03 -7.95 -11.59
C ASP A 9 -24.28 -7.55 -10.30
N GLY A 10 -23.97 -6.26 -10.14
CA GLY A 10 -23.21 -5.76 -9.00
C GLY A 10 -21.71 -6.07 -9.07
N GLN A 11 -21.21 -6.59 -10.20
CA GLN A 11 -19.80 -6.91 -10.37
C GLN A 11 -18.94 -5.67 -10.18
N GLN A 12 -17.90 -5.80 -9.36
CA GLN A 12 -16.96 -4.71 -9.10
C GLN A 12 -15.64 -4.91 -9.85
N ARG A 13 -15.05 -3.79 -10.26
CA ARG A 13 -13.72 -3.73 -10.86
C ARG A 13 -12.94 -2.60 -10.25
N LEU A 14 -11.71 -2.91 -9.86
CA LEU A 14 -10.75 -1.92 -9.40
C LEU A 14 -10.13 -1.22 -10.60
N LEU A 15 -10.02 0.10 -10.53
CA LEU A 15 -9.40 0.89 -11.59
C LEU A 15 -7.89 0.95 -11.42
N ARG A 16 -7.20 0.81 -12.54
CA ARG A 16 -5.76 1.08 -12.68
C ARG A 16 -5.57 2.57 -12.96
N PRO A 17 -4.39 3.17 -12.69
CA PRO A 17 -4.15 4.59 -13.00
C PRO A 17 -4.49 4.94 -14.46
N TYR A 18 -4.26 4.00 -15.38
CA TYR A 18 -4.78 4.02 -16.74
C TYR A 18 -5.53 2.72 -16.98
N HIS A 19 -6.86 2.79 -17.06
CA HIS A 19 -7.74 1.64 -17.17
C HIS A 19 -8.54 1.70 -18.47
N SER A 20 -8.47 0.64 -19.26
CA SER A 20 -9.09 0.56 -20.58
C SER A 20 -10.32 -0.35 -20.55
N PHE A 21 -11.35 0.08 -21.27
CA PHE A 21 -12.63 -0.60 -21.44
C PHE A 21 -12.84 -0.92 -22.90
N GLY A 22 -13.30 -2.13 -23.19
CA GLY A 22 -13.60 -2.51 -24.56
C GLY A 22 -13.95 -3.99 -24.70
N ARG A 23 -14.31 -4.38 -25.91
CA ARG A 23 -14.71 -5.76 -26.21
C ARG A 23 -13.53 -6.72 -26.45
N SER A 24 -12.31 -6.21 -26.58
CA SER A 24 -11.13 -7.05 -26.86
C SER A 24 -10.45 -7.46 -25.56
N VAL A 25 -10.39 -8.77 -25.31
CA VAL A 25 -9.74 -9.35 -24.11
C VAL A 25 -8.25 -9.00 -24.04
N ASP A 26 -7.56 -8.96 -25.19
CA ASP A 26 -6.09 -8.75 -25.23
C ASP A 26 -5.63 -7.32 -24.91
N THR A 27 -6.54 -6.35 -24.94
CA THR A 27 -6.17 -4.91 -24.93
C THR A 27 -6.90 -4.10 -23.86
N ASN A 28 -7.87 -4.71 -23.18
CA ASN A 28 -8.69 -4.03 -22.18
C ASN A 28 -8.60 -4.69 -20.83
N HIS A 29 -8.50 -3.85 -19.81
CA HIS A 29 -8.46 -4.27 -18.43
C HIS A 29 -9.85 -4.70 -17.94
N THR A 30 -10.91 -4.04 -18.40
CA THR A 30 -12.29 -4.47 -18.19
C THR A 30 -12.93 -4.79 -19.54
N LEU A 31 -13.31 -6.05 -19.70
CA LEU A 31 -14.07 -6.53 -20.85
C LEU A 31 -15.51 -6.03 -20.77
N ILE A 32 -16.00 -5.48 -21.89
CA ILE A 32 -17.40 -5.09 -22.06
C ILE A 32 -17.96 -5.90 -23.23
N GLU A 33 -18.85 -6.85 -22.93
CA GLU A 33 -19.33 -7.86 -23.89
C GLU A 33 -20.42 -7.34 -24.83
N GLY A 34 -21.01 -6.18 -24.53
CA GLY A 34 -22.08 -5.58 -25.33
C GLY A 34 -21.70 -5.39 -26.80
N VAL A 35 -22.60 -5.74 -27.72
CA VAL A 35 -22.39 -5.64 -29.17
C VAL A 35 -22.11 -4.19 -29.61
N GLY A 36 -22.69 -3.22 -28.90
CA GLY A 36 -22.46 -1.79 -29.08
C GLY A 36 -21.08 -1.31 -28.63
N CYS A 37 -20.27 -2.16 -27.99
CA CYS A 37 -18.95 -1.79 -27.50
C CYS A 37 -17.85 -2.02 -28.56
N SER A 38 -17.09 -0.96 -28.87
CA SER A 38 -15.87 -1.04 -29.68
C SER A 38 -14.79 -1.92 -29.03
N ARG A 39 -13.85 -2.40 -29.85
CA ARG A 39 -12.70 -3.21 -29.37
C ARG A 39 -11.93 -2.51 -28.27
N ASN A 40 -11.62 -1.23 -28.47
CA ASN A 40 -11.09 -0.31 -27.46
C ASN A 40 -12.07 0.87 -27.40
N HIS A 41 -12.82 0.98 -26.31
CA HIS A 41 -14.01 1.83 -26.25
C HIS A 41 -13.76 3.11 -25.49
N ALA A 42 -13.21 3.00 -24.29
CA ALA A 42 -12.98 4.15 -23.43
C ALA A 42 -11.78 3.90 -22.53
N ILE A 43 -11.25 5.00 -21.99
CA ILE A 43 -10.19 4.99 -21.00
C ILE A 43 -10.67 5.78 -19.80
N VAL A 44 -10.51 5.22 -18.62
CA VAL A 44 -10.51 5.96 -17.37
C VAL A 44 -9.07 6.14 -16.92
N ALA A 45 -8.67 7.37 -16.63
CA ALA A 45 -7.31 7.70 -16.24
C ALA A 45 -7.30 8.64 -15.03
N TRP A 46 -6.28 8.48 -14.20
CA TRP A 46 -5.90 9.42 -13.16
C TRP A 46 -4.97 10.47 -13.74
N ASP A 47 -5.25 11.75 -13.51
CA ASP A 47 -4.43 12.86 -14.03
C ASP A 47 -3.42 13.42 -13.00
N GLY A 48 -3.35 12.81 -11.82
CA GLY A 48 -2.58 13.31 -10.69
C GLY A 48 -3.46 13.80 -9.53
N GLU A 49 -4.71 14.18 -9.79
CA GLU A 49 -5.61 14.72 -8.77
C GLU A 49 -7.04 14.17 -8.88
N HIS A 50 -7.49 13.85 -10.10
CA HIS A 50 -8.85 13.42 -10.36
C HIS A 50 -8.90 12.26 -11.36
N TRP A 51 -9.95 11.44 -11.23
CA TRP A 51 -10.31 10.46 -12.25
C TRP A 51 -11.04 11.13 -13.41
N LYS A 52 -10.65 10.79 -14.64
CA LYS A 52 -11.25 11.30 -15.87
C LYS A 52 -11.54 10.17 -16.84
N ILE A 53 -12.59 10.30 -17.64
CA ILE A 53 -12.95 9.35 -18.70
C ILE A 53 -12.83 9.99 -20.07
N LYS A 54 -12.34 9.22 -21.04
CA LYS A 54 -12.25 9.59 -22.45
C LYS A 54 -12.89 8.52 -23.31
N ASP A 55 -13.81 8.94 -24.16
CA ASP A 55 -14.43 8.10 -25.17
C ASP A 55 -13.52 7.97 -26.40
N LEU A 56 -13.34 6.75 -26.90
CA LEU A 56 -12.61 6.39 -28.11
C LEU A 56 -13.48 5.61 -29.12
N SER A 57 -14.74 5.38 -28.76
CA SER A 57 -15.58 4.40 -29.45
C SER A 57 -16.30 4.99 -30.67
N THR A 58 -16.79 4.08 -31.52
CA THR A 58 -17.65 4.45 -32.65
C THR A 58 -19.07 4.76 -32.20
N ASN A 59 -19.58 3.99 -31.24
CA ASN A 59 -20.95 4.09 -30.78
C ASN A 59 -21.12 5.03 -29.59
N GLY A 60 -20.05 5.64 -29.09
CA GLY A 60 -20.08 6.63 -28.02
C GLY A 60 -20.07 6.05 -26.60
N THR A 61 -19.66 6.91 -25.66
CA THR A 61 -19.79 6.70 -24.22
C THR A 61 -20.68 7.80 -23.61
N TRP A 62 -21.55 7.44 -22.66
CA TRP A 62 -22.41 8.39 -21.95
C TRP A 62 -22.03 8.47 -20.48
N LEU A 63 -21.95 9.69 -19.95
CA LEU A 63 -21.78 9.98 -18.54
C LEU A 63 -23.06 10.64 -18.03
N ASN A 64 -23.76 10.01 -17.08
CA ASN A 64 -25.03 10.47 -16.53
C ASN A 64 -26.06 10.82 -17.63
N LYS A 65 -26.20 9.94 -18.63
CA LYS A 65 -27.06 10.09 -19.82
C LYS A 65 -26.65 11.22 -20.79
N LYS A 66 -25.54 11.91 -20.56
CA LYS A 66 -24.97 12.88 -21.50
C LYS A 66 -23.86 12.21 -22.32
N LYS A 67 -23.97 12.24 -23.65
CA LYS A 67 -22.94 11.71 -24.54
C LYS A 67 -21.64 12.50 -24.35
N LEU A 68 -20.53 11.81 -24.15
CA LEU A 68 -19.22 12.41 -24.08
C LEU A 68 -18.78 12.92 -25.45
N VAL A 69 -17.92 13.93 -25.46
CA VAL A 69 -17.26 14.37 -26.69
C VAL A 69 -16.13 13.37 -26.99
N PRO A 70 -16.14 12.70 -28.16
CA PRO A 70 -15.09 11.75 -28.50
C PRO A 70 -13.69 12.37 -28.42
N GLY A 71 -12.73 11.63 -27.87
CA GLY A 71 -11.34 12.05 -27.79
C GLY A 71 -11.00 12.99 -26.63
N VAL A 72 -11.99 13.51 -25.89
CA VAL A 72 -11.80 14.51 -24.82
C VAL A 72 -12.02 13.88 -23.44
N PHE A 73 -11.13 14.18 -22.50
CA PHE A 73 -11.29 13.75 -21.12
C PHE A 73 -12.36 14.57 -20.39
N SER A 74 -13.26 13.89 -19.71
CA SER A 74 -14.30 14.45 -18.84
C SER A 74 -14.09 13.99 -17.40
N LEU A 75 -14.32 14.86 -16.43
CA LEU A 75 -14.16 14.56 -15.00
C LEU A 75 -15.18 13.49 -14.53
N LEU A 76 -14.72 12.58 -13.69
CA LEU A 76 -15.56 11.60 -12.98
C LEU A 76 -15.72 11.99 -11.51
N THR A 77 -16.92 11.81 -11.00
CA THR A 77 -17.31 12.04 -9.60
C THR A 77 -17.99 10.81 -9.00
N GLY A 78 -18.10 10.78 -7.67
CA GLY A 78 -18.64 9.63 -6.95
C GLY A 78 -20.12 9.44 -7.27
N GLY A 79 -20.51 8.23 -7.64
CA GLY A 79 -21.88 7.90 -8.03
C GLY A 79 -22.20 8.13 -9.52
N ASP A 80 -21.27 8.66 -10.32
CA ASP A 80 -21.45 8.83 -11.75
C ASP A 80 -21.75 7.52 -12.46
N ARG A 81 -22.67 7.57 -13.42
CA ARG A 81 -23.07 6.42 -14.25
C ARG A 81 -22.46 6.53 -15.64
N ILE A 82 -21.63 5.57 -15.99
CA ILE A 82 -20.94 5.44 -17.27
C ILE A 82 -21.64 4.34 -18.07
N GLN A 83 -22.08 4.65 -19.28
CA GLN A 83 -22.69 3.69 -20.20
C GLN A 83 -21.84 3.61 -21.47
N PHE A 84 -21.52 2.39 -21.90
CA PHE A 84 -20.74 2.11 -23.10
C PHE A 84 -21.66 1.67 -24.25
N GLY A 85 -21.73 2.45 -25.34
CA GLY A 85 -22.58 2.19 -26.52
C GLY A 85 -24.06 2.59 -26.38
N GLU A 86 -24.79 2.53 -27.49
CA GLU A 86 -26.15 3.09 -27.64
C GLU A 86 -27.30 2.22 -27.09
N ASN A 87 -27.06 0.93 -26.78
CA ASN A 87 -28.13 -0.02 -26.44
C ASN A 87 -28.27 -0.28 -24.92
N GLY A 88 -29.14 0.50 -24.25
CA GLY A 88 -29.82 0.12 -23.01
C GLY A 88 -28.96 -0.07 -21.75
N ASN A 89 -29.62 -0.14 -20.58
CA ASN A 89 -29.02 -0.17 -19.24
C ASN A 89 -28.04 -1.33 -18.94
N GLN A 90 -27.83 -2.28 -19.86
CA GLN A 90 -27.11 -3.54 -19.56
C GLN A 90 -25.60 -3.34 -19.34
N GLU A 91 -25.00 -2.32 -19.95
CA GLU A 91 -23.57 -2.00 -19.80
C GLU A 91 -23.35 -0.66 -19.09
N THR A 92 -24.17 -0.40 -18.06
CA THR A 92 -23.99 0.76 -17.18
C THR A 92 -23.16 0.39 -15.96
N TRP A 93 -22.11 1.16 -15.73
CA TRP A 93 -21.21 1.07 -14.59
C TRP A 93 -21.32 2.32 -13.75
N ARG A 94 -21.22 2.17 -12.43
CA ARG A 94 -21.27 3.26 -11.47
C ARG A 94 -19.92 3.44 -10.80
N MET A 95 -19.44 4.68 -10.73
CA MET A 95 -18.30 5.04 -9.88
C MET A 95 -18.69 4.88 -8.40
N VAL A 96 -17.97 4.05 -7.66
CA VAL A 96 -18.23 3.80 -6.23
C VAL A 96 -17.21 4.55 -5.38
N ASP A 97 -15.93 4.23 -5.56
CA ASP A 97 -14.82 4.87 -4.86
C ASP A 97 -14.01 5.73 -5.83
N LEU A 98 -13.40 6.80 -5.31
CA LEU A 98 -12.58 7.75 -6.08
C LEU A 98 -11.17 7.92 -5.55
N ASP A 99 -10.76 7.10 -4.58
CA ASP A 99 -9.43 7.16 -4.01
C ASP A 99 -8.35 7.13 -5.10
N ALA A 100 -7.29 7.88 -4.88
CA ALA A 100 -6.11 7.88 -5.73
C ALA A 100 -5.58 6.46 -5.97
N PRO A 101 -4.98 6.20 -7.15
CA PRO A 101 -4.30 4.93 -7.39
C PRO A 101 -3.14 4.77 -6.41
N VAL A 102 -2.96 3.56 -5.88
CA VAL A 102 -1.75 3.17 -5.15
C VAL A 102 -1.08 2.03 -5.91
N SER A 103 0.24 1.87 -5.73
CA SER A 103 0.91 0.68 -6.25
C SER A 103 0.27 -0.57 -5.65
N CYS A 104 0.07 -1.59 -6.47
CA CYS A 104 -0.60 -2.81 -6.05
C CYS A 104 -0.17 -4.02 -6.87
N LEU A 105 -0.49 -5.21 -6.35
CA LEU A 105 -0.45 -6.48 -7.05
C LEU A 105 -1.89 -6.87 -7.39
N MET A 106 -2.24 -6.79 -8.66
CA MET A 106 -3.55 -7.17 -9.19
C MET A 106 -3.59 -8.67 -9.49
N PRO A 107 -4.62 -9.40 -9.08
CA PRO A 107 -4.69 -10.85 -9.30
C PRO A 107 -4.77 -11.16 -10.80
N VAL A 108 -3.91 -12.06 -11.27
CA VAL A 108 -4.00 -12.63 -12.63
C VAL A 108 -4.91 -13.86 -12.62
N VAL A 109 -4.86 -14.63 -11.52
CA VAL A 109 -5.70 -15.79 -11.29
C VAL A 109 -6.98 -15.37 -10.54
N GLU A 110 -8.13 -15.82 -11.03
CA GLU A 110 -9.42 -15.51 -10.44
C GLU A 110 -9.52 -16.04 -8.99
N GLY A 111 -10.15 -15.26 -8.11
CA GLY A 111 -10.32 -15.61 -6.69
C GLY A 111 -9.21 -15.13 -5.76
N LEU A 112 -8.06 -14.68 -6.29
CA LEU A 112 -7.02 -14.05 -5.47
C LEU A 112 -7.38 -12.59 -5.10
N PRO A 113 -7.00 -12.11 -3.91
CA PRO A 113 -7.20 -10.72 -3.54
C PRO A 113 -6.19 -9.81 -4.25
N THR A 114 -6.59 -8.55 -4.49
CA THR A 114 -5.63 -7.48 -4.80
C THR A 114 -4.85 -7.11 -3.54
N ILE A 115 -3.53 -6.96 -3.66
CA ILE A 115 -2.65 -6.56 -2.56
C ILE A 115 -2.20 -5.12 -2.80
N SER A 116 -2.60 -4.19 -1.93
CA SER A 116 -2.12 -2.81 -1.99
C SER A 116 -0.72 -2.71 -1.40
N LEU A 117 0.19 -2.01 -2.08
CA LEU A 117 1.59 -1.89 -1.70
C LEU A 117 1.87 -0.50 -1.13
N PHE A 118 2.44 -0.45 0.07
CA PHE A 118 2.79 0.82 0.75
C PHE A 118 4.27 0.93 1.13
N ASP A 119 4.90 -0.16 1.58
CA ASP A 119 6.38 -0.20 1.71
C ASP A 119 6.90 -1.62 1.56
N VAL A 120 6.40 -2.61 2.30
CA VAL A 120 6.86 -4.01 2.20
C VAL A 120 5.68 -4.94 2.36
N GLU A 121 5.58 -5.92 1.46
CA GLU A 121 4.58 -6.97 1.45
C GLU A 121 5.26 -8.32 1.22
N VAL A 122 5.05 -9.26 2.14
CA VAL A 122 5.43 -10.68 1.94
C VAL A 122 4.21 -11.41 1.40
N LEU A 123 4.35 -12.05 0.25
CA LEU A 123 3.23 -12.66 -0.43
C LEU A 123 2.77 -13.94 0.29
N PRO A 124 1.45 -14.21 0.31
CA PRO A 124 0.88 -15.37 1.00
C PRO A 124 1.06 -16.66 0.18
N ILE A 125 2.29 -16.96 -0.23
CA ILE A 125 2.64 -18.08 -1.09
C ILE A 125 3.19 -19.22 -0.22
N GLN A 126 2.69 -20.44 -0.44
CA GLN A 126 3.23 -21.61 0.23
C GLN A 126 4.58 -22.02 -0.38
N SER A 127 5.53 -22.37 0.48
CA SER A 127 6.85 -22.91 0.11
C SER A 127 7.86 -21.97 -0.56
N HIS A 128 7.50 -20.71 -0.87
CA HIS A 128 8.42 -19.70 -1.42
C HIS A 128 8.30 -18.40 -0.64
N SER A 129 9.44 -17.75 -0.37
CA SER A 129 9.46 -16.46 0.31
C SER A 129 9.59 -15.32 -0.69
N ILE A 130 8.46 -14.85 -1.22
CA ILE A 130 8.44 -13.67 -2.10
C ILE A 130 8.10 -12.41 -1.31
N VAL A 131 8.97 -11.41 -1.38
CA VAL A 131 8.85 -10.12 -0.72
C VAL A 131 8.88 -9.00 -1.74
N VAL A 132 7.85 -8.18 -1.77
CA VAL A 132 7.80 -6.96 -2.57
C VAL A 132 8.02 -5.76 -1.65
N TYR A 133 8.97 -4.89 -1.94
CA TYR A 133 9.24 -3.73 -1.11
C TYR A 133 9.65 -2.48 -1.89
N LEU A 134 9.47 -1.30 -1.31
CA LEU A 134 9.93 -0.03 -1.83
C LEU A 134 11.36 0.20 -1.37
N SER A 135 12.30 0.27 -2.31
CA SER A 135 13.69 0.56 -2.04
C SER A 135 13.91 2.04 -1.72
N ASP A 136 15.10 2.31 -1.22
CA ASP A 136 15.55 3.62 -0.76
C ASP A 136 15.61 4.69 -1.86
N ASN A 137 15.73 4.27 -3.12
CA ASN A 137 15.67 5.12 -4.31
C ASN A 137 14.23 5.29 -4.87
N GLY A 138 13.22 4.78 -4.16
CA GLY A 138 11.81 4.90 -4.52
C GLY A 138 11.34 3.90 -5.59
N GLU A 139 12.10 2.84 -5.86
CA GLU A 139 11.71 1.79 -6.79
C GLU A 139 11.01 0.63 -6.07
N TRP A 140 10.00 0.03 -6.70
CA TRP A 140 9.44 -1.22 -6.20
C TRP A 140 10.37 -2.37 -6.58
N MET A 141 10.74 -3.19 -5.60
CA MET A 141 11.62 -4.34 -5.73
C MET A 141 10.85 -5.61 -5.38
N CYS A 142 11.17 -6.70 -6.06
CA CYS A 142 10.74 -8.04 -5.74
C CYS A 142 11.98 -8.88 -5.39
N GLU A 143 11.95 -9.50 -4.22
CA GLU A 143 12.95 -10.44 -3.73
C GLU A 143 12.30 -11.80 -3.57
N SER A 144 12.83 -12.78 -4.30
CA SER A 144 12.50 -14.20 -4.18
C SER A 144 13.72 -14.96 -3.66
N ASP A 145 13.61 -16.29 -3.53
CA ASP A 145 14.73 -17.12 -3.12
C ASP A 145 15.88 -17.14 -4.16
N ASP A 146 15.56 -16.86 -5.44
CA ASP A 146 16.51 -16.94 -6.57
C ASP A 146 17.06 -15.58 -7.00
N GLU A 147 16.27 -14.50 -6.88
CA GLU A 147 16.63 -13.20 -7.43
C GLU A 147 16.08 -12.01 -6.65
N ILE A 148 16.73 -10.85 -6.85
CA ILE A 148 16.24 -9.54 -6.45
C ILE A 148 16.17 -8.69 -7.72
N ARG A 149 15.00 -8.15 -8.05
CA ARG A 149 14.81 -7.31 -9.24
C ARG A 149 13.86 -6.16 -9.00
N ALA A 150 14.02 -5.08 -9.76
CA ALA A 150 13.05 -3.99 -9.81
C ALA A 150 11.78 -4.42 -10.56
N LEU A 151 10.63 -3.95 -10.10
CA LEU A 151 9.32 -4.18 -10.70
C LEU A 151 8.91 -3.02 -11.60
N ARG A 152 8.36 -3.35 -12.76
CA ARG A 152 7.69 -2.43 -13.68
C ARG A 152 6.25 -2.85 -13.90
N THR A 153 5.38 -1.90 -14.22
CA THR A 153 3.96 -2.20 -14.47
C THR A 153 3.83 -3.28 -15.55
N GLY A 154 3.08 -4.34 -15.26
CA GLY A 154 2.95 -5.52 -16.11
C GLY A 154 3.81 -6.71 -15.68
N ASP A 155 4.81 -6.50 -14.81
CA ASP A 155 5.62 -7.60 -14.29
C ASP A 155 4.77 -8.54 -13.45
N GLN A 156 4.98 -9.84 -13.64
CA GLN A 156 4.32 -10.86 -12.83
C GLN A 156 5.11 -11.15 -11.57
N VAL A 157 4.40 -11.33 -10.46
CA VAL A 157 4.94 -11.66 -9.15
C VAL A 157 4.15 -12.83 -8.58
N GLY A 158 4.86 -13.89 -8.18
CA GLY A 158 4.24 -15.08 -7.61
C GLY A 158 4.67 -16.36 -8.32
N VAL A 159 3.97 -17.46 -8.01
CA VAL A 159 4.24 -18.80 -8.56
C VAL A 159 2.93 -19.53 -8.86
N HIS A 160 2.87 -20.21 -10.00
CA HIS A 160 1.74 -21.06 -10.43
C HIS A 160 0.36 -20.41 -10.19
N ASP A 161 -0.45 -20.99 -9.30
CA ASP A 161 -1.84 -20.58 -9.01
C ASP A 161 -1.93 -19.33 -8.10
N THR A 162 -0.79 -18.81 -7.64
CA THR A 162 -0.67 -17.60 -6.83
C THR A 162 0.13 -16.55 -7.60
N LEU A 163 -0.53 -15.94 -8.60
CA LEU A 163 0.12 -15.00 -9.52
C LEU A 163 -0.62 -13.67 -9.56
N TRP A 164 0.17 -12.60 -9.45
CA TRP A 164 -0.28 -11.23 -9.56
C TRP A 164 0.53 -10.47 -10.60
N GLU A 165 -0.06 -9.41 -11.13
CA GLU A 165 0.60 -8.42 -11.98
C GLU A 165 0.84 -7.17 -11.15
N PHE A 166 2.08 -6.67 -11.14
CA PHE A 166 2.42 -5.42 -10.52
C PHE A 166 1.87 -4.25 -11.34
N VAL A 167 1.14 -3.36 -10.66
CA VAL A 167 0.64 -2.11 -11.22
C VAL A 167 1.19 -0.98 -10.38
N GLU A 168 2.03 -0.14 -10.99
CA GLU A 168 2.56 1.04 -10.33
C GLU A 168 1.47 2.09 -10.19
N GLY A 169 1.28 2.59 -8.97
CA GLY A 169 0.43 3.74 -8.73
C GLY A 169 1.14 5.01 -9.19
N CYS A 170 0.40 5.98 -9.72
CA CYS A 170 0.98 7.30 -9.93
C CYS A 170 1.17 7.99 -8.58
N PRO A 171 2.37 8.47 -8.22
CA PRO A 171 2.48 9.47 -7.18
C PRO A 171 1.65 10.68 -7.62
N SER A 172 0.60 10.99 -6.88
CA SER A 172 -0.19 12.20 -7.13
C SER A 172 0.77 13.40 -7.09
N SER A 173 0.63 14.36 -8.00
CA SER A 173 1.38 15.62 -7.93
C SER A 173 1.04 16.42 -6.66
N ALA A 174 -0.10 16.11 -6.03
CA ALA A 174 -0.46 16.58 -4.69
C ALA A 174 0.31 15.86 -3.55
N THR A 175 1.07 14.80 -3.85
CA THR A 175 1.91 14.04 -2.89
C THR A 175 3.39 14.47 -2.91
N ILE A 176 3.71 15.62 -3.50
CA ILE A 176 4.92 16.39 -3.12
C ILE A 176 4.59 17.37 -1.99
N ASP A 177 3.31 17.58 -1.66
CA ASP A 177 2.97 18.19 -0.38
C ASP A 177 3.03 17.09 0.70
N MET A 178 4.27 16.94 1.18
CA MET A 178 4.75 16.27 2.38
C MET A 178 4.08 16.83 3.66
N LYS A 179 2.78 17.16 3.62
CA LYS A 179 2.00 17.83 4.66
C LYS A 179 0.84 17.01 5.22
N THR A 180 0.47 15.89 4.60
CA THR A 180 -0.59 15.00 5.15
C THR A 180 -0.04 13.85 6.03
N ILE A 181 1.25 13.89 6.39
CA ILE A 181 1.87 12.96 7.36
C ILE A 181 1.56 13.37 8.82
N HIS A 182 0.95 14.54 9.04
CA HIS A 182 0.62 14.99 10.39
C HIS A 182 -0.71 14.42 10.91
N SER A 183 -0.71 13.13 11.28
CA SER A 183 -1.34 12.67 12.54
C SER A 183 -1.01 11.20 12.86
N SER A 184 0.28 10.85 12.99
CA SER A 184 0.66 9.70 13.86
C SER A 184 0.44 10.01 15.35
N LYS A 185 -0.03 11.21 15.69
CA LYS A 185 -0.23 11.75 17.05
C LYS A 185 -1.30 11.03 17.89
N ASN A 186 -1.99 10.02 17.36
CA ASN A 186 -3.06 9.31 18.06
C ASN A 186 -2.73 7.83 18.36
N ILE A 187 -1.50 7.38 18.11
CA ILE A 187 -1.07 6.01 18.40
C ILE A 187 0.09 6.06 19.39
N GLN A 188 -0.14 5.51 20.58
CA GLN A 188 0.90 5.31 21.59
C GLN A 188 1.36 3.84 21.58
N CYS A 189 2.67 3.63 21.57
CA CYS A 189 3.29 2.31 21.67
C CYS A 189 3.86 2.11 23.07
N ILE A 190 3.43 1.04 23.72
CA ILE A 190 3.94 0.62 25.02
C ILE A 190 4.70 -0.69 24.83
N PHE A 191 6.01 -0.65 25.04
CA PHE A 191 6.88 -1.81 25.04
C PHE A 191 7.07 -2.29 26.48
N ASP A 192 6.79 -3.57 26.72
CA ASP A 192 7.14 -4.26 27.96
C ASP A 192 8.28 -5.24 27.66
N VAL A 193 9.42 -5.02 28.30
CA VAL A 193 10.69 -5.69 28.00
C VAL A 193 11.14 -6.49 29.22
N ASN A 194 11.28 -7.80 29.03
CA ASN A 194 11.84 -8.66 30.07
C ASN A 194 13.32 -8.31 30.35
N ARG A 195 13.83 -8.67 31.53
CA ARG A 195 15.20 -8.35 32.02
C ARG A 195 16.32 -8.78 31.07
N ASN A 196 16.14 -9.89 30.36
CA ASN A 196 17.13 -10.43 29.41
C ASN A 196 16.90 -9.96 27.96
N GLU A 197 15.88 -9.12 27.72
CA GLU A 197 15.48 -8.62 26.40
C GLU A 197 15.15 -9.71 25.35
N GLU A 198 15.03 -10.97 25.75
CA GLU A 198 14.65 -12.07 24.86
C GLU A 198 13.16 -12.02 24.50
N HIS A 199 12.37 -11.35 25.34
CA HIS A 199 10.93 -11.28 25.26
C HIS A 199 10.49 -9.82 25.27
N VAL A 200 9.91 -9.38 24.15
CA VAL A 200 9.38 -8.02 23.97
C VAL A 200 7.90 -8.09 23.63
N SER A 201 7.08 -7.57 24.55
CA SER A 201 5.65 -7.40 24.34
C SER A 201 5.35 -5.98 23.88
N LEU A 202 4.36 -5.84 23.00
CA LEU A 202 3.93 -4.55 22.47
C LEU A 202 2.43 -4.36 22.67
N THR A 203 2.05 -3.19 23.15
CA THR A 203 0.66 -2.74 23.20
C THR A 203 0.52 -1.44 22.43
N LEU A 204 -0.50 -1.35 21.56
CA LEU A 204 -0.85 -0.12 20.86
C LEU A 204 -2.11 0.49 21.46
N ILE A 205 -2.06 1.78 21.78
CA ILE A 205 -3.25 2.55 22.19
C ILE A 205 -3.64 3.43 21.00
N VAL A 206 -4.82 3.17 20.43
CA VAL A 206 -5.36 3.89 19.28
C VAL A 206 -6.68 4.51 19.66
N ASN A 207 -6.79 5.84 19.57
CA ASN A 207 -8.00 6.58 19.94
C ASN A 207 -8.54 6.19 21.34
N GLY A 208 -7.64 5.96 22.30
CA GLY A 208 -7.97 5.57 23.68
C GLY A 208 -8.34 4.09 23.88
N LYS A 209 -8.36 3.26 22.83
CA LYS A 209 -8.56 1.81 22.94
C LYS A 209 -7.21 1.08 22.94
N GLN A 210 -7.06 0.11 23.82
CA GLN A 210 -5.86 -0.71 23.95
C GLN A 210 -5.96 -1.96 23.06
N PHE A 211 -4.90 -2.22 22.29
CA PHE A 211 -4.73 -3.40 21.45
C PHE A 211 -3.45 -4.11 21.84
N ASP A 212 -3.59 -5.27 22.47
CA ASP A 212 -2.45 -6.12 22.86
C ASP A 212 -1.88 -6.84 21.64
N MET A 213 -0.60 -6.63 21.32
CA MET A 213 0.14 -7.35 20.28
C MET A 213 0.87 -8.57 20.85
N GLY A 214 0.81 -8.81 22.15
CA GLY A 214 1.49 -9.90 22.82
C GLY A 214 3.00 -9.86 22.60
N GLU A 215 3.63 -11.02 22.78
CA GLU A 215 5.08 -11.17 22.70
C GLU A 215 5.50 -11.79 21.37
N ARG A 216 6.42 -11.15 20.64
CA ARG A 216 6.89 -11.63 19.32
C ARG A 216 8.34 -11.24 19.08
N ALA A 217 9.08 -12.12 18.39
CA ALA A 217 10.48 -11.87 18.03
C ALA A 217 10.69 -10.58 17.23
N HIS A 218 9.74 -10.22 16.35
CA HIS A 218 9.83 -8.99 15.54
C HIS A 218 9.65 -7.70 16.35
N HIS A 219 9.19 -7.76 17.61
CA HIS A 219 9.06 -6.56 18.45
C HIS A 219 10.41 -6.00 18.93
N TYR A 220 11.46 -6.83 18.98
CA TYR A 220 12.78 -6.36 19.38
C TYR A 220 13.36 -5.35 18.37
N LEU A 221 13.16 -5.56 17.07
CA LEU A 221 13.51 -4.57 16.04
C LEU A 221 12.81 -3.23 16.29
N LEU A 222 11.51 -3.27 16.60
CA LEU A 222 10.72 -2.07 16.88
C LEU A 222 11.18 -1.36 18.16
N LEU A 223 11.58 -2.13 19.18
CA LEU A 223 12.15 -1.61 20.42
C LEU A 223 13.44 -0.83 20.17
N LEU A 224 14.34 -1.35 19.31
CA LEU A 224 15.57 -0.64 18.96
C LEU A 224 15.28 0.69 18.26
N LEU A 225 14.32 0.71 17.33
CA LEU A 225 13.86 1.93 16.65
C LEU A 225 13.22 2.92 17.64
N ALA A 226 12.43 2.42 18.59
CA ALA A 226 11.82 3.24 19.64
C ALA A 226 12.88 3.85 20.57
N ARG A 227 13.90 3.09 20.98
CA ARG A 227 15.03 3.57 21.80
C ARG A 227 15.79 4.68 21.09
N GLN A 228 16.17 4.48 19.83
CA GLN A 228 16.85 5.51 19.04
C GLN A 228 16.03 6.81 19.04
N ARG A 229 14.72 6.72 18.79
CA ARG A 229 13.86 7.90 18.74
C ARG A 229 13.77 8.63 20.09
N LEU A 230 13.70 7.88 21.19
CA LEU A 230 13.70 8.45 22.54
C LEU A 230 15.05 9.08 22.90
N ASP A 231 16.17 8.47 22.50
CA ASP A 231 17.50 9.01 22.76
C ASP A 231 17.75 10.30 21.96
N ASP A 232 17.34 10.34 20.70
CA ASP A 232 17.40 11.56 19.88
C ASP A 232 16.52 12.68 20.46
N ARG A 233 15.34 12.33 20.99
CA ARG A 233 14.48 13.28 21.71
C ARG A 233 15.16 13.82 22.96
N ARG A 234 15.82 12.97 23.77
CA ARG A 234 16.57 13.41 24.96
C ARG A 234 17.74 14.32 24.61
N ARG A 235 18.38 14.09 23.46
CA ARG A 235 19.45 14.93 22.91
C ARG A 235 18.93 16.26 22.31
N GLY A 236 17.62 16.45 22.22
CA GLY A 236 17.02 17.68 21.71
C GLY A 236 17.03 17.81 20.20
N LEU A 237 17.17 16.70 19.45
CA LEU A 237 17.03 16.74 17.98
C LEU A 237 15.62 17.14 17.58
N CYS A 238 15.48 17.76 16.42
CA CYS A 238 14.16 18.11 15.88
C CYS A 238 13.36 16.83 15.55
N GLU A 239 12.03 16.92 15.57
CA GLU A 239 11.15 15.76 15.36
C GLU A 239 11.41 15.04 14.03
N LEU A 240 11.83 15.77 13.00
CA LEU A 240 12.16 15.22 11.68
C LEU A 240 13.44 14.39 11.68
N ASP A 241 14.37 14.64 12.60
CA ASP A 241 15.66 13.94 12.70
C ASP A 241 15.66 12.82 13.74
N GLN A 242 14.63 12.70 14.57
CA GLN A 242 14.56 11.67 15.60
C GLN A 242 14.32 10.27 15.02
N GLY A 243 15.04 9.27 15.56
CA GLY A 243 14.73 7.86 15.42
C GLY A 243 15.32 7.15 14.21
N TRP A 244 16.07 7.86 13.36
CA TRP A 244 16.69 7.27 12.17
C TRP A 244 17.86 6.36 12.56
N MET A 245 17.80 5.10 12.14
CA MET A 245 18.88 4.13 12.29
C MET A 245 19.32 3.58 10.94
N LYS A 246 20.64 3.45 10.76
CA LYS A 246 21.23 2.81 9.59
C LYS A 246 20.93 1.31 9.57
N LYS A 247 20.51 0.80 8.41
CA LYS A 247 20.24 -0.63 8.20
C LYS A 247 21.48 -1.48 8.49
N ASP A 248 22.67 -1.02 8.12
CA ASP A 248 23.93 -1.73 8.41
C ASP A 248 24.14 -1.95 9.91
N ILE A 249 23.81 -0.94 10.73
CA ILE A 249 23.91 -1.03 12.20
C ILE A 249 22.90 -2.06 12.73
N LEU A 250 21.67 -2.05 12.19
CA LEU A 250 20.62 -3.01 12.53
C LEU A 250 21.02 -4.44 12.14
N ILE A 251 21.52 -4.65 10.92
CA ILE A 251 21.99 -5.93 10.39
C ILE A 251 23.09 -6.51 11.30
N GLN A 252 24.06 -5.67 11.67
CA GLN A 252 25.17 -6.08 12.55
C GLN A 252 24.69 -6.38 13.97
N SER A 253 23.84 -5.51 14.53
CA SER A 253 23.35 -5.60 15.91
C SER A 253 22.40 -6.77 16.12
N LEU A 254 21.55 -7.06 15.13
CA LEU A 254 20.61 -8.19 15.15
C LEU A 254 21.24 -9.49 14.63
N ARG A 255 22.41 -9.42 13.99
CA ARG A 255 23.05 -10.55 13.28
C ARG A 255 22.11 -11.20 12.27
N MET A 256 21.40 -10.37 11.50
CA MET A 256 20.36 -10.76 10.55
C MET A 256 20.58 -10.11 9.19
N LYS A 257 20.18 -10.77 8.09
CA LYS A 257 20.19 -10.16 6.75
C LYS A 257 19.08 -9.12 6.60
N GLU A 258 19.20 -8.22 5.63
CA GLU A 258 18.17 -7.19 5.34
C GLU A 258 16.78 -7.80 5.11
N GLN A 259 16.70 -8.93 4.41
CA GLN A 259 15.47 -9.69 4.22
C GLN A 259 14.75 -10.00 5.53
N HIS A 260 15.49 -10.35 6.60
CA HIS A 260 14.89 -10.63 7.91
C HIS A 260 14.35 -9.37 8.59
N ILE A 261 15.00 -8.21 8.41
CA ILE A 261 14.45 -6.92 8.86
C ILE A 261 13.13 -6.66 8.15
N ASN A 262 13.09 -6.84 6.83
CA ASN A 262 11.87 -6.69 6.03
C ASN A 262 10.75 -7.67 6.48
N ILE A 263 11.09 -8.93 6.76
CA ILE A 263 10.15 -9.93 7.32
C ILE A 263 9.62 -9.50 8.69
N HIS A 264 10.46 -8.95 9.58
CA HIS A 264 10.01 -8.45 10.89
C HIS A 264 9.05 -7.28 10.76
N ILE A 265 9.33 -6.33 9.87
CA ILE A 265 8.43 -5.21 9.57
C ILE A 265 7.09 -5.73 9.01
N TYR A 266 7.13 -6.70 8.09
CA TYR A 266 5.92 -7.33 7.55
C TYR A 266 5.10 -8.03 8.65
N ARG A 267 5.73 -8.85 9.51
CA ARG A 267 5.02 -9.56 10.58
C ARG A 267 4.33 -8.59 11.53
N PHE A 268 4.97 -7.46 11.82
CA PHE A 268 4.35 -6.39 12.59
C PHE A 268 3.14 -5.78 11.87
N ARG A 269 3.26 -5.48 10.57
CA ARG A 269 2.16 -4.96 9.75
C ARG A 269 0.97 -5.91 9.71
N LYS A 270 1.21 -7.19 9.43
CA LYS A 270 0.17 -8.22 9.39
C LYS A 270 -0.59 -8.27 10.72
N GLN A 271 0.16 -8.25 11.82
CA GLN A 271 -0.42 -8.25 13.15
C GLN A 271 -1.24 -6.98 13.45
N VAL A 272 -0.77 -5.82 12.99
CA VAL A 272 -1.53 -4.56 13.06
C VAL A 272 -2.80 -4.66 12.23
N ALA A 273 -2.73 -5.10 10.98
CA ALA A 273 -3.87 -5.23 10.09
C ALA A 273 -4.94 -6.21 10.61
N GLU A 274 -4.53 -7.28 11.31
CA GLU A 274 -5.42 -8.25 11.93
C GLU A 274 -6.13 -7.70 13.18
N LYS A 275 -5.46 -6.85 13.97
CA LYS A 275 -5.96 -6.40 15.29
C LYS A 275 -6.52 -4.97 15.32
N LEU A 276 -6.08 -4.08 14.43
CA LEU A 276 -6.49 -2.67 14.41
C LEU A 276 -7.64 -2.42 13.41
N PRO A 277 -8.48 -1.39 13.66
CA PRO A 277 -9.42 -0.89 12.67
C PRO A 277 -8.71 -0.46 11.38
N LYS A 278 -9.38 -0.65 10.23
CA LYS A 278 -8.80 -0.41 8.89
C LYS A 278 -8.21 0.99 8.75
N GLU A 279 -8.83 2.01 9.34
CA GLU A 279 -8.41 3.41 9.27
C GLU A 279 -7.08 3.67 10.01
N ALA A 280 -6.76 2.85 11.02
CA ALA A 280 -5.51 2.92 11.76
C ALA A 280 -4.40 2.09 11.10
N SER A 281 -4.77 0.99 10.45
CA SER A 281 -3.84 0.08 9.74
C SER A 281 -3.25 0.67 8.46
N LEU A 282 -3.88 1.71 7.87
CA LEU A 282 -3.41 2.39 6.66
C LEU A 282 -2.26 3.40 6.90
N ARG A 283 -1.84 3.60 8.16
CA ARG A 283 -0.80 4.58 8.51
C ARG A 283 0.60 3.99 8.36
N PRO A 284 1.60 4.77 7.94
CA PRO A 284 2.98 4.30 7.90
C PRO A 284 3.43 3.93 9.31
N LEU A 285 3.79 2.65 9.51
CA LEU A 285 4.32 2.13 10.77
C LEU A 285 5.82 2.40 10.90
N ILE A 286 6.51 2.29 9.76
CA ILE A 286 7.95 2.49 9.59
C ILE A 286 8.14 3.54 8.50
N GLU A 287 9.02 4.49 8.75
CA GLU A 287 9.48 5.46 7.76
C GLU A 287 10.87 5.07 7.27
N ARG A 288 11.15 5.34 5.99
CA ARG A 288 12.41 4.99 5.33
C ARG A 288 13.00 6.23 4.64
N ARG A 289 14.33 6.29 4.63
CA ARG A 289 15.14 7.17 3.78
C ARG A 289 16.41 6.40 3.37
N PRO A 290 17.24 6.90 2.45
CA PRO A 290 18.37 6.14 1.97
C PRO A 290 19.28 5.57 3.07
N GLY A 291 19.37 4.23 3.14
CA GLY A 291 20.14 3.46 4.10
C GLY A 291 19.58 3.41 5.52
N GLU A 292 18.45 4.07 5.81
CA GLU A 292 17.98 4.32 7.17
C GLU A 292 16.48 4.10 7.33
N ILE A 293 16.09 3.59 8.50
CA ILE A 293 14.70 3.37 8.86
C ILE A 293 14.41 3.90 10.26
N ARG A 294 13.15 4.26 10.52
CA ARG A 294 12.68 4.64 11.87
C ARG A 294 11.26 4.19 12.13
N LEU A 295 10.92 4.07 13.42
CA LEU A 295 9.53 3.93 13.84
C LEU A 295 8.80 5.28 13.66
N ALA A 296 7.66 5.25 12.96
CA ALA A 296 6.87 6.44 12.63
C ALA A 296 6.14 7.04 13.85
N TYR A 297 5.94 6.24 14.90
CA TYR A 297 5.20 6.65 16.09
C TYR A 297 6.04 7.55 17.02
N SER A 298 5.45 8.66 17.46
CA SER A 298 6.09 9.64 18.35
C SER A 298 5.86 9.34 19.83
N GLU A 299 4.71 8.77 20.19
CA GLU A 299 4.35 8.46 21.58
C GLU A 299 4.83 7.06 21.96
N LEU A 300 5.99 7.00 22.62
CA LEU A 300 6.68 5.76 22.95
C LEU A 300 6.89 5.65 24.46
N VAL A 301 6.50 4.52 25.03
CA VAL A 301 6.74 4.18 26.44
C VAL A 301 7.46 2.83 26.46
N ILE A 302 8.58 2.76 27.17
CA ILE A 302 9.34 1.52 27.37
C ILE A 302 9.34 1.22 28.86
N GLN A 303 8.84 0.04 29.22
CA GLN A 303 8.77 -0.48 30.58
C GLN A 303 9.71 -1.69 30.70
N GLY A 304 10.50 -1.74 31.77
CA GLY A 304 11.49 -2.80 31.96
C GLY A 304 12.72 -2.69 31.03
N GLY A 305 13.39 -3.82 30.83
CA GLY A 305 14.63 -3.93 30.05
C GLY A 305 15.88 -3.32 30.72
N PHE A 306 17.04 -3.46 30.07
CA PHE A 306 18.26 -2.79 30.51
C PHE A 306 18.15 -1.29 30.21
N SER A 307 18.33 -0.45 31.23
CA SER A 307 18.55 0.98 31.02
C SER A 307 19.94 1.14 30.41
N PHE A 308 20.04 1.58 29.15
CA PHE A 308 21.30 2.07 28.59
C PHE A 308 21.72 3.35 29.36
N HIS A 309 22.32 3.16 30.53
CA HIS A 309 23.12 4.19 31.17
C HIS A 309 24.56 4.03 30.68
N GLN A 310 24.96 5.01 29.86
CA GLN A 310 26.34 5.44 29.61
C GLN A 310 27.30 4.38 29.02
N VAL A 311 27.58 4.52 27.72
CA VAL A 311 28.92 4.21 27.21
C VAL A 311 29.72 5.51 27.36
N PRO A 312 30.76 5.58 28.22
CA PRO A 312 31.68 6.71 28.25
C PRO A 312 32.44 6.79 26.92
N ALA A 313 32.77 8.03 26.53
CA ALA A 313 33.49 8.40 25.32
C ALA A 313 34.80 7.63 25.08
#